data_AF-A0A930XD25-F1
#
_entry.id   AF-A0A930XD25-F1
#
_cell.length_a   1.000
_cell.length_b   1.000
_cell.length_c   1.000
_cell.angle_alpha   90.00
_cell.angle_beta   90.00
_cell.angle_gamma   90.00
#
_symmetry.space_group_name_H-M   'P 1'
#
loop_
_entity.id
_entity.type
_entity.pdbx_description
1 polymer ?
#
loop_
_entity_poly.entity_id
_entity_poly.type
_entity_poly.pdbx_seq_one_letter_code
_entity_poly.pdbx_strand_id
1 'polypeptide(L)'
;MTISNNNIYVNPYDILGVAEGASSAEITIAFKKAMQQKKYSVKQIAEARKQLMNPQQRLMADFLKPNLPIIQRFKKSNLSILNQPIPIIKLSEDFNIKIDDKNMNKIEQKLAEQLLLLS
;
A
#
# COMPACT_ATOMS: atom_id res chain seq x y z
N MET A 1 18.98 14.26 -32.42
CA MET A 1 17.94 14.29 -31.38
C MET A 1 18.63 14.03 -30.05
N THR A 2 19.04 15.08 -29.35
CA THR A 2 19.82 14.98 -28.10
C THR A 2 18.86 14.72 -26.94
N ILE A 3 18.86 13.48 -26.42
CA ILE A 3 18.18 13.15 -25.17
C ILE A 3 19.07 13.66 -24.04
N SER A 4 18.93 14.95 -23.70
CA SER A 4 19.63 15.55 -22.56
C SER A 4 18.82 15.39 -21.29
N ASN A 5 19.50 14.89 -20.25
CA ASN A 5 19.16 14.87 -18.83
C ASN A 5 18.34 13.69 -18.32
N ASN A 6 19.04 12.55 -18.13
CA ASN A 6 18.73 11.62 -17.05
C ASN A 6 18.99 12.31 -15.69
N ASN A 7 18.12 13.24 -15.29
CA ASN A 7 18.12 13.77 -13.94
C ASN A 7 17.43 12.73 -13.04
N ILE A 8 18.17 11.67 -12.70
CA ILE A 8 17.74 10.70 -11.69
C ILE A 8 17.50 11.51 -10.42
N TYR A 9 16.24 11.64 -10.01
CA TYR A 9 15.88 12.34 -8.78
C TYR A 9 16.47 11.56 -7.60
N VAL A 10 17.57 12.08 -7.03
CA VAL A 10 18.21 11.50 -5.85
C VAL A 10 17.50 12.04 -4.62
N ASN A 11 17.06 11.14 -3.75
CA ASN A 11 16.34 11.52 -2.54
C ASN A 11 17.26 12.32 -1.59
N PRO A 12 16.76 13.39 -0.93
CA PRO A 12 17.57 14.21 -0.03
C PRO A 12 18.19 13.44 1.14
N TYR A 13 17.58 12.35 1.59
CA TYR A 13 18.17 11.45 2.60
C TYR A 13 19.47 10.81 2.13
N ASP A 14 19.53 10.41 0.85
CA ASP A 14 20.71 9.79 0.24
C ASP A 14 21.81 10.82 -0.05
N ILE A 15 21.41 12.07 -0.33
CA ILE A 15 22.34 13.19 -0.53
C ILE A 15 23.08 13.52 0.78
N LEU A 16 22.35 13.58 1.90
CA LEU A 16 22.94 13.89 3.21
C LEU A 16 23.50 12.64 3.92
N GLY A 17 23.10 11.44 3.50
CA GLY A 17 23.52 10.18 4.13
C GLY A 17 22.91 9.98 5.51
N VAL A 18 21.61 10.26 5.66
CA VAL A 18 20.86 10.13 6.92
C VAL A 18 19.62 9.26 6.73
N ALA A 19 19.14 8.66 7.82
CA ALA A 19 17.89 7.90 7.84
C ALA A 19 16.66 8.83 7.78
N GLU A 20 15.52 8.29 7.30
CA GLU A 20 14.24 9.02 7.24
C GLU A 20 13.78 9.53 8.62
N GLY A 21 14.12 8.80 9.69
CA GLY A 21 13.83 9.16 11.08
C GLY A 21 14.77 10.19 11.71
N ALA A 22 15.71 10.78 10.95
CA ALA A 22 16.71 11.68 11.52
C ALA A 22 16.10 12.96 12.12
N SER A 23 16.59 13.35 13.28
CA SER A 23 16.29 14.62 13.93
C SER A 23 16.92 15.81 13.19
N SER A 24 16.43 17.02 13.44
CA SER A 24 16.99 18.25 12.85
C SER A 24 18.46 18.48 13.21
N ALA A 25 18.87 18.04 14.40
CA ALA A 25 20.26 18.08 14.84
C ALA A 25 21.15 17.14 14.00
N GLU A 26 20.71 15.90 13.80
CA GLU A 26 21.42 14.92 12.98
C GLU A 26 21.53 15.37 11.52
N ILE A 27 20.46 15.94 10.96
CA ILE A 27 20.47 16.50 9.60
C ILE A 27 21.51 17.64 9.48
N THR A 28 21.65 18.48 10.51
CA THR A 28 22.64 19.57 10.52
C THR A 28 24.07 19.05 10.59
N ILE A 29 24.32 18.00 11.37
CA ILE A 29 25.62 17.33 11.45
C ILE A 29 25.95 16.67 10.10
N ALA A 30 24.99 15.97 9.51
CA ALA A 30 25.15 15.30 8.23
C ALA A 30 25.39 16.27 7.08
N PHE A 31 24.73 17.43 7.07
CA PHE A 31 24.99 18.50 6.12
C PHE A 31 26.48 18.93 6.12
N LYS A 32 27.06 19.14 7.31
CA LYS A 32 28.49 19.47 7.44
C LYS A 32 29.38 18.35 6.89
N LYS A 33 29.04 17.09 7.19
CA LYS A 33 29.77 15.91 6.72
C LYS A 33 29.68 15.76 5.20
N ALA A 34 28.50 15.96 4.61
CA ALA A 34 28.28 15.89 3.17
C ALA A 34 29.09 16.96 2.41
N MET A 35 29.17 18.18 2.96
CA MET A 35 30.02 19.25 2.40
C MET A 35 31.51 18.88 2.40
N GLN A 36 31.99 18.18 3.42
CA GLN A 36 33.38 17.72 3.50
C GLN A 36 33.66 16.58 2.50
N GLN A 37 32.70 15.67 2.32
CA GLN A 37 32.84 14.52 1.42
C GLN A 37 32.82 14.90 -0.07
N LYS A 38 32.20 16.04 -0.42
CA LYS A 38 32.12 16.57 -1.81
C LYS A 38 31.58 15.56 -2.85
N LYS A 39 30.79 14.57 -2.42
CA LYS A 39 30.14 13.59 -3.31
C LYS A 39 29.07 14.22 -4.20
N TYR A 40 28.40 15.25 -3.69
CA TYR A 40 27.36 16.00 -4.38
C TYR A 40 27.76 17.47 -4.48
N SER A 41 27.15 18.22 -5.40
CA SER A 41 27.40 19.66 -5.51
C SER A 41 26.90 20.41 -4.26
N VAL A 42 27.55 21.51 -3.93
CA VAL A 42 27.17 22.39 -2.79
C VAL A 42 25.69 22.79 -2.88
N LYS A 43 25.20 23.07 -4.10
CA LYS A 43 23.79 23.40 -4.36
C LYS A 43 22.86 22.23 -4.03
N GLN A 44 23.18 21.01 -4.46
CA GLN A 44 22.39 19.83 -4.14
C GLN A 44 22.34 19.55 -2.64
N ILE A 45 23.47 19.68 -1.95
CA ILE A 45 23.54 19.47 -0.49
C ILE A 45 22.71 20.52 0.25
N ALA A 46 22.77 21.79 -0.17
CA ALA A 46 21.97 22.87 0.40
C ALA A 46 20.47 22.68 0.17
N GLU A 47 20.06 22.32 -1.06
CA GLU A 47 18.66 22.00 -1.38
C GLU A 47 18.17 20.78 -0.60
N ALA A 48 18.97 19.71 -0.47
CA ALA A 48 18.60 18.54 0.31
C ALA A 48 18.34 18.88 1.79
N ARG A 49 19.22 19.68 2.40
CA ARG A 49 18.98 20.18 3.76
C ARG A 49 17.71 21.00 3.85
N LYS A 50 17.49 21.92 2.92
CA LYS A 50 16.28 22.77 2.89
C LYS A 50 15.01 21.91 2.82
N GLN A 51 15.00 20.89 1.97
CA GLN A 51 13.89 19.95 1.83
C GLN A 51 13.62 19.18 3.13
N LEU A 52 14.64 18.64 3.80
CA LEU A 52 14.45 17.89 5.04
C LEU A 52 14.11 18.77 6.25
N MET A 53 14.43 20.07 6.21
CA MET A 53 14.04 21.02 7.26
C MET A 53 12.60 21.54 7.09
N ASN A 54 12.01 21.42 5.90
CA ASN A 54 10.63 21.79 5.65
C ASN A 54 9.71 20.56 5.80
N PRO A 55 8.71 20.58 6.70
CA PRO A 55 7.85 19.41 6.93
C PRO A 55 7.10 18.90 5.69
N GLN A 56 6.63 19.78 4.81
CA GLN A 56 5.89 19.39 3.61
C GLN A 56 6.82 18.72 2.58
N GLN A 57 8.00 19.29 2.38
CA GLN A 57 8.98 18.73 1.44
C GLN A 57 9.58 17.43 1.99
N ARG A 58 9.79 17.35 3.30
CA ARG A 58 10.21 16.12 3.98
C ARG A 58 9.18 15.01 3.79
N LEU A 59 7.90 15.31 3.97
CA LEU A 59 6.82 14.36 3.73
C LEU A 59 6.84 13.83 2.29
N MET A 60 7.05 14.70 1.30
CA MET A 60 7.21 14.26 -0.09
C MET A 60 8.43 13.35 -0.28
N ALA A 61 9.56 13.67 0.36
CA ALA A 61 10.75 12.84 0.30
C ALA A 61 10.54 11.46 0.95
N ASP A 62 9.77 11.39 2.03
CA ASP A 62 9.39 10.14 2.69
C ASP A 62 8.54 9.27 1.76
N PHE A 63 7.49 9.85 1.17
CA PHE A 63 6.60 9.13 0.26
C PHE A 63 7.26 8.68 -1.03
N LEU A 64 8.17 9.49 -1.57
CA LEU A 64 8.82 9.21 -2.86
C LEU A 64 10.06 8.32 -2.72
N LYS A 65 10.48 7.98 -1.49
CA LYS A 65 11.59 7.05 -1.30
C LYS A 65 11.09 5.62 -1.53
N PRO A 66 11.60 4.90 -2.54
CA PRO A 66 11.19 3.53 -2.77
C PRO A 66 11.71 2.63 -1.65
N ASN A 67 10.89 2.40 -0.62
CA ASN A 67 11.10 1.33 0.36
C ASN A 67 10.33 0.08 -0.09
N LEU A 68 10.59 -0.34 -1.32
CA LEU A 68 9.98 -1.54 -1.87
C LEU A 68 10.90 -2.71 -1.53
N PRO A 69 10.39 -3.80 -0.93
CA PRO A 69 11.19 -5.00 -0.79
C PRO A 69 11.66 -5.45 -2.17
N ILE A 70 12.81 -6.14 -2.21
CA ILE A 70 13.28 -6.78 -3.44
C ILE A 70 12.12 -7.58 -4.00
N ILE A 71 11.73 -7.28 -5.26
CA ILE A 71 10.59 -7.92 -5.91
C ILE A 71 10.83 -9.43 -5.89
N GLN A 72 10.12 -10.12 -5.00
CA GLN A 72 10.13 -11.58 -5.00
C GLN A 72 9.28 -12.02 -6.18
N ARG A 73 9.93 -12.49 -7.24
CA ARG A 73 9.23 -13.09 -8.37
C ARG A 73 8.35 -14.21 -7.84
N PHE A 74 7.04 -14.13 -8.11
CA PHE A 74 6.11 -15.20 -7.76
C PHE A 74 6.63 -16.53 -8.31
N LYS A 75 6.66 -17.56 -7.46
CA LYS A 75 6.94 -18.93 -7.91
C LYS A 75 5.81 -19.33 -8.85
N LYS A 76 6.16 -19.96 -9.98
CA LYS A 76 5.15 -20.54 -10.87
C LYS A 76 4.30 -21.50 -10.05
N SER A 77 3.01 -21.27 -9.99
CA SER A 77 2.07 -22.18 -9.35
C SER A 77 2.05 -23.50 -10.10
N ASN A 78 1.83 -24.59 -9.37
CA ASN A 78 1.63 -25.89 -9.98
C ASN A 78 0.24 -25.88 -10.67
N LEU A 79 0.25 -25.95 -12.01
CA LEU A 79 -0.96 -25.91 -12.84
C LEU A 79 -1.58 -27.30 -13.08
N SER A 80 -1.23 -28.33 -12.29
CA SER A 80 -1.75 -29.69 -12.47
C SER A 80 -3.28 -29.76 -12.35
N ILE A 81 -3.91 -28.79 -11.69
CA ILE A 81 -5.37 -28.65 -11.61
C ILE A 81 -5.99 -28.49 -13.00
N LEU A 82 -5.29 -27.87 -13.96
CA LEU A 82 -5.78 -27.70 -15.33
C LEU A 82 -5.83 -29.03 -16.11
N ASN A 83 -5.12 -30.06 -15.64
CA ASN A 83 -5.15 -31.40 -16.23
C ASN A 83 -6.30 -32.27 -15.68
N GLN A 84 -7.04 -31.77 -14.69
CA GLN A 84 -8.18 -32.47 -14.13
C GLN A 84 -9.43 -32.22 -15.00
N PRO A 85 -10.33 -33.21 -15.10
CA PRO A 85 -11.60 -33.00 -15.79
C PRO A 85 -12.39 -31.89 -15.10
N ILE A 86 -13.15 -31.15 -15.91
CA ILE A 86 -13.98 -30.02 -15.45
C ILE A 86 -14.92 -30.52 -14.33
N PRO A 87 -14.89 -29.92 -13.13
CA PRO A 87 -15.76 -30.36 -12.04
C PRO A 87 -17.22 -30.12 -12.40
N ILE A 88 -18.05 -31.13 -12.18
CA ILE A 88 -19.49 -31.05 -12.43
C ILE A 88 -20.14 -30.40 -11.21
N ILE A 89 -20.69 -29.21 -11.40
CA ILE A 89 -21.45 -28.51 -10.38
C ILE A 89 -22.85 -29.14 -10.32
N LYS A 90 -23.16 -29.86 -9.24
CA LYS A 90 -24.53 -30.25 -8.93
C LYS A 90 -25.20 -29.09 -8.21
N LEU A 91 -26.24 -28.50 -8.83
CA LEU A 91 -27.13 -27.59 -8.11
C LEU A 91 -27.90 -28.41 -7.08
N SER A 92 -27.81 -28.02 -5.80
CA SER A 92 -28.64 -28.59 -4.75
C SER A 92 -30.11 -28.27 -5.02
N GLU A 93 -30.98 -29.25 -4.84
CA GLU A 93 -32.43 -29.09 -4.99
C GLU A 93 -33.03 -28.14 -3.93
N ASP A 94 -32.27 -27.82 -2.89
CA ASP A 94 -32.61 -26.93 -1.78
C ASP A 94 -32.96 -25.49 -2.21
N PHE A 95 -32.63 -25.10 -3.44
CA PHE A 95 -32.97 -23.79 -3.99
C PHE A 95 -34.36 -23.72 -4.65
N ASN A 96 -35.09 -24.84 -4.73
CA ASN A 96 -36.50 -24.83 -5.14
C ASN A 96 -37.42 -24.52 -3.96
N ILE A 97 -37.24 -23.36 -3.33
CA ILE A 97 -38.24 -22.83 -2.39
C ILE A 97 -39.43 -22.38 -3.24
N LYS A 98 -40.45 -23.23 -3.35
CA LYS A 98 -41.78 -22.73 -3.74
C LYS A 98 -42.27 -21.85 -2.59
N ILE A 99 -42.38 -20.55 -2.85
CA ILE A 99 -43.04 -19.63 -1.92
C ILE A 99 -44.54 -19.92 -2.04
N ASP A 100 -45.01 -20.87 -1.24
CA ASP A 100 -46.43 -21.10 -1.08
C ASP A 100 -46.94 -20.12 0.00
N ASP A 101 -48.04 -19.40 -0.27
CA ASP A 101 -48.62 -18.33 0.59
C ASP A 101 -48.79 -18.74 2.07
N LYS A 102 -48.87 -20.05 2.33
CA LYS A 102 -48.97 -20.63 3.67
C LYS A 102 -47.71 -20.42 4.53
N ASN A 103 -46.54 -20.34 3.91
CA ASN A 103 -45.26 -20.14 4.62
C ASN A 103 -45.08 -18.68 5.04
N MET A 104 -45.60 -17.71 4.27
CA MET A 104 -45.56 -16.29 4.63
C MET A 104 -46.39 -15.99 5.88
N ASN A 105 -47.62 -16.49 5.94
CA ASN A 105 -48.48 -16.33 7.13
C ASN A 105 -47.84 -16.91 8.41
N LYS A 106 -47.08 -18.00 8.29
CA LYS A 106 -46.40 -18.62 9.44
C LYS A 106 -45.20 -17.80 9.92
N ILE A 107 -44.52 -17.12 9.00
CA ILE A 107 -43.41 -16.21 9.33
C ILE A 107 -43.96 -14.94 9.98
N GLU A 108 -45.05 -14.38 9.45
CA GLU A 108 -45.71 -13.20 9.99
C GLU A 108 -46.27 -13.43 11.41
N GLN A 109 -46.91 -14.57 11.65
CA GLN A 109 -47.39 -14.93 13.00
C GLN A 109 -46.24 -15.05 14.01
N LYS A 110 -45.12 -15.68 13.61
CA LYS A 110 -43.97 -15.85 14.49
C LYS A 110 -43.26 -14.52 14.80
N LEU A 111 -43.25 -13.59 13.84
CA LEU A 111 -42.72 -12.25 14.04
C LEU A 111 -43.63 -11.42 14.96
N ALA A 112 -44.95 -11.54 14.81
CA ALA A 112 -45.93 -10.88 15.68
C ALA A 112 -45.85 -11.38 17.14
N GLU A 113 -45.69 -12.69 17.35
CA GLU A 113 -45.48 -13.28 18.69
C GLU A 113 -44.20 -12.76 19.35
N GLN A 114 -43.10 -12.67 18.61
CA GLN A 114 -41.84 -12.13 19.14
C GLN A 114 -41.94 -10.66 19.53
N LEU A 115 -42.66 -9.84 18.75
CA LEU A 115 -42.85 -8.42 19.05
C LEU A 115 -43.73 -8.20 20.30
N LEU A 116 -44.70 -9.08 20.56
CA LEU A 116 -45.55 -9.04 21.76
C LEU A 116 -44.78 -9.40 23.05
N LEU A 117 -43.74 -10.22 22.95
CA LEU A 117 -42.85 -10.58 24.06
C LEU A 117 -41.85 -9.46 24.44
N LEU A 118 -41.73 -8.43 23.59
CA LEU A 118 -40.81 -7.30 23.76
C LEU A 118 -41.51 -6.01 24.24
N SER A 119 -42.84 -6.01 24.38
CA SER A 119 -43.66 -4.94 24.98
C SER A 119 -44.01 -5.24 26.43
#